data_AF-A0A1C5ZQI1-F1
#
_entry.id   AF-A0A1C5ZQI1-F1
#
_cell.length_a   1.000
_cell.length_b   1.000
_cell.length_c   1.000
_cell.angle_alpha   90.00
_cell.angle_beta   90.00
_cell.angle_gamma   90.00
#
_symmetry.space_group_name_H-M   'P 1'
#
loop_
_entity.id
_entity.type
_entity.pdbx_description
1 polymer ?
#
loop_
_entity_poly.entity_id
_entity_poly.type
_entity_poly.pdbx_seq_one_letter_code
_entity_poly.pdbx_strand_id
1 'polypeptide(L)'
;MKKKTLKLIFNKFSAFVTAGVMSFSAMAGFTATADYESDIAELQRKQEALAEERKQVEASLKEYEANANEHEKYLEIYDEKMKIQEQEIANIKEQISILDNDIADLEVKIADKQKEVDAGIEQFKQRLRVMYMTGNDSIASMLVGSTDFYDILARTELVQRVSRHDNDMIDELNNKISALNADKAELEQSKLDAENKKAEAEGVLADLQETYKNHEETKAWYEAQAEADRQRTAEMDAEQADYEEQLQDFIRKQQEELERKREEERKRKEEEERKRREEEERKRQEEEERRRQEEEQKRLEAEANGEEYVPEETADTAQTESVSSSYDDSSEDYAPGTSQGFIWPCPTVLNMTDGYGNRTIDEEGGSSDFHKGIDITKPGCAGEPIVAAASGTVITASNTGNGYGIHVVIDHGDKIATLYGHMSSCCVNVGDEVKQGQTIGYIGCTGYAYGNHCHFEVRVNGQHTNPLNYVSMN
;
A
#
# COMPACT_ATOMS: atom_id res chain seq x y z
N MET A 1 -11.76 7.07 -12.18
CA MET A 1 -11.68 8.19 -13.16
C MET A 1 -10.24 8.61 -13.53
N LYS A 2 -9.18 7.89 -13.12
CA LYS A 2 -7.77 8.27 -13.37
C LYS A 2 -7.17 7.83 -14.72
N LYS A 3 -7.97 7.30 -15.66
CA LYS A 3 -7.50 6.91 -17.01
C LYS A 3 -7.22 8.10 -17.94
N LYS A 4 -7.61 9.33 -17.56
CA LYS A 4 -7.48 10.53 -18.43
C LYS A 4 -6.25 11.39 -18.13
N THR A 5 -5.68 11.36 -16.93
CA THR A 5 -4.61 12.29 -16.53
C THR A 5 -3.23 11.87 -17.04
N LEU A 6 -2.88 10.57 -17.04
CA LEU A 6 -1.62 10.09 -17.63
C LEU A 6 -1.59 10.27 -19.16
N LYS A 7 -2.71 10.01 -19.84
CA LYS A 7 -2.89 10.32 -21.27
C LYS A 7 -2.76 11.82 -21.57
N LEU A 8 -3.10 12.71 -20.62
CA LEU A 8 -3.04 14.15 -20.81
C LEU A 8 -1.61 14.70 -20.69
N ILE A 9 -0.79 14.13 -19.80
CA ILE A 9 0.63 14.49 -19.66
C ILE A 9 1.38 13.99 -20.89
N PHE A 10 1.13 12.75 -21.33
CA PHE A 10 1.70 12.19 -22.58
C PHE A 10 1.33 13.01 -23.83
N ASN A 11 0.06 13.44 -23.98
CA ASN A 11 -0.35 14.26 -25.13
C ASN A 11 0.20 15.69 -25.12
N LYS A 12 0.55 16.24 -23.95
CA LYS A 12 1.10 17.60 -23.84
C LYS A 12 2.63 17.62 -23.87
N PHE A 13 3.31 16.55 -23.42
CA PHE A 13 4.78 16.44 -23.44
C PHE A 13 5.31 15.83 -24.75
N SER A 14 4.66 14.81 -25.31
CA SER A 14 5.01 14.24 -26.63
C SER A 14 4.86 15.26 -27.77
N ALA A 15 3.88 16.17 -27.64
CA ALA A 15 3.67 17.26 -28.60
C ALA A 15 4.76 18.34 -28.56
N PHE A 16 5.51 18.47 -27.46
CA PHE A 16 6.58 19.47 -27.32
C PHE A 16 7.91 18.98 -27.93
N VAL A 17 8.20 17.68 -27.83
CA VAL A 17 9.44 17.07 -28.37
C VAL A 17 9.37 16.89 -29.89
N THR A 18 8.21 16.51 -30.43
CA THR A 18 8.01 16.47 -31.90
C THR A 18 8.08 17.86 -32.53
N ALA A 19 7.65 18.91 -31.83
CA ALA A 19 7.77 20.30 -32.29
C ALA A 19 9.22 20.83 -32.26
N GLY A 20 10.03 20.39 -31.28
CA GLY A 20 11.45 20.76 -31.17
C GLY A 20 12.31 20.17 -32.29
N VAL A 21 12.09 18.90 -32.65
CA VAL A 21 12.85 18.22 -33.72
C VAL A 21 12.36 18.63 -35.12
N MET A 22 11.04 18.84 -35.32
CA MET A 22 10.54 19.38 -36.59
C MET A 22 10.99 20.82 -36.86
N SER A 23 11.35 21.58 -35.82
CA SER A 23 11.95 22.91 -35.99
C SER A 23 13.42 22.86 -36.46
N PHE A 24 14.09 21.70 -36.37
CA PHE A 24 15.44 21.52 -36.91
C PHE A 24 15.43 21.26 -38.43
N SER A 25 14.40 20.59 -38.96
CA SER A 25 14.26 20.38 -40.42
C SER A 25 13.77 21.60 -41.19
N ALA A 26 13.28 22.64 -40.52
CA ALA A 26 12.76 23.85 -41.17
C ALA A 26 13.80 24.98 -41.34
N MET A 27 15.00 24.87 -40.75
CA MET A 27 16.04 25.89 -40.90
C MET A 27 17.02 25.52 -42.00
N ALA A 28 16.74 26.06 -43.19
CA ALA A 28 17.53 25.90 -44.40
C ALA A 28 19.05 26.06 -44.18
N GLY A 29 19.82 25.01 -44.51
CA GLY A 29 21.23 25.15 -44.92
C GLY A 29 22.32 24.57 -44.01
N PHE A 30 22.08 23.53 -43.21
CA PHE A 30 23.16 22.82 -42.51
C PHE A 30 23.08 21.31 -42.75
N THR A 31 24.14 20.73 -43.32
CA THR A 31 24.37 19.28 -43.27
C THR A 31 25.07 18.98 -41.95
N ALA A 32 24.39 18.33 -41.01
CA ALA A 32 25.05 17.74 -39.86
C ALA A 32 26.20 16.82 -40.33
N THR A 33 27.33 16.79 -39.62
CA THR A 33 28.40 15.86 -39.96
C THR A 33 27.93 14.43 -39.67
N ALA A 34 28.27 13.48 -40.54
CA ALA A 34 27.73 12.11 -40.53
C ALA A 34 27.85 11.36 -39.17
N ASP A 35 28.84 11.68 -38.34
CA ASP A 35 29.00 11.10 -37.00
C ASP A 35 27.86 11.48 -36.04
N TYR A 36 27.34 12.71 -36.12
CA TYR A 36 26.32 13.18 -35.17
C TYR A 36 24.90 12.73 -35.51
N GLU A 37 24.59 12.49 -36.80
CA GLU A 37 23.32 11.88 -37.21
C GLU A 37 23.20 10.43 -36.72
N SER A 38 24.32 9.71 -36.66
CA SER A 38 24.39 8.33 -36.15
C SER A 38 24.02 8.26 -34.66
N ASP A 39 24.59 9.12 -33.84
CA ASP A 39 24.40 9.10 -32.38
C ASP A 39 22.97 9.50 -31.98
N ILE A 40 22.38 10.51 -32.65
CA ILE A 40 20.97 10.89 -32.45
C ILE A 40 20.05 9.74 -32.86
N ALA A 41 20.31 9.10 -34.01
CA ALA A 41 19.49 7.98 -34.47
C ALA A 41 19.59 6.77 -33.54
N GLU A 42 20.74 6.54 -32.89
CA GLU A 42 20.90 5.49 -31.89
C GLU A 42 20.09 5.78 -30.62
N LEU A 43 20.16 7.00 -30.08
CA LEU A 43 19.37 7.42 -28.91
C LEU A 43 17.86 7.36 -29.19
N GLN A 44 17.43 7.77 -30.39
CA GLN A 44 16.04 7.66 -30.81
C GLN A 44 15.57 6.20 -30.90
N ARG A 45 16.38 5.29 -31.44
CA ARG A 45 16.05 3.85 -31.45
C ARG A 45 15.96 3.26 -30.05
N LYS A 46 16.84 3.68 -29.12
CA LYS A 46 16.77 3.26 -27.71
C LYS A 46 15.49 3.75 -27.04
N GLN A 47 15.08 5.00 -27.28
CA GLN A 47 13.79 5.53 -26.80
C GLN A 47 12.59 4.76 -27.38
N GLU A 48 12.59 4.47 -28.67
CA GLU A 48 11.50 3.70 -29.32
C GLU A 48 11.41 2.27 -28.77
N ALA A 49 12.55 1.60 -28.58
CA ALA A 49 12.60 0.27 -28.01
C ALA A 49 12.10 0.25 -26.55
N LEU A 50 12.56 1.20 -25.73
CA LEU A 50 12.14 1.35 -24.34
C LEU A 50 10.63 1.69 -24.24
N ALA A 51 10.11 2.50 -25.16
CA ALA A 51 8.69 2.84 -25.21
C ALA A 51 7.80 1.63 -25.55
N GLU A 52 8.24 0.74 -26.45
CA GLU A 52 7.50 -0.48 -26.77
C GLU A 52 7.59 -1.51 -25.63
N GLU A 53 8.74 -1.64 -24.96
CA GLU A 53 8.87 -2.46 -23.75
C GLU A 53 7.95 -1.92 -22.63
N ARG A 54 7.89 -0.60 -22.43
CA ARG A 54 7.07 0.01 -21.38
C ARG A 54 5.59 -0.27 -21.63
N LYS A 55 5.17 -0.20 -22.88
CA LYS A 55 3.80 -0.53 -23.29
C LYS A 55 3.43 -1.98 -23.00
N GLN A 56 4.37 -2.91 -23.11
CA GLN A 56 4.15 -4.31 -22.73
C GLN A 56 4.01 -4.45 -21.20
N VAL A 57 4.92 -3.85 -20.43
CA VAL A 57 4.88 -3.87 -18.96
C VAL A 57 3.64 -3.16 -18.41
N GLU A 58 3.25 -2.01 -18.95
CA GLU A 58 2.01 -1.31 -18.60
C GLU A 58 0.77 -2.14 -18.93
N ALA A 59 0.78 -2.90 -20.03
CA ALA A 59 -0.31 -3.81 -20.38
C ALA A 59 -0.43 -4.95 -19.36
N SER A 60 0.69 -5.56 -18.97
CA SER A 60 0.74 -6.58 -17.92
C SER A 60 0.30 -6.04 -16.56
N LEU A 61 0.78 -4.87 -16.13
CA LEU A 61 0.37 -4.24 -14.88
C LEU A 61 -1.14 -3.94 -14.86
N LYS A 62 -1.67 -3.45 -15.97
CA LYS A 62 -3.10 -3.17 -16.11
C LYS A 62 -3.96 -4.43 -16.13
N GLU A 63 -3.43 -5.53 -16.67
CA GLU A 63 -4.06 -6.85 -16.60
C GLU A 63 -4.08 -7.35 -15.15
N TYR A 64 -2.98 -7.22 -14.41
CA TYR A 64 -2.94 -7.50 -12.97
C TYR A 64 -3.91 -6.63 -12.17
N GLU A 65 -3.96 -5.32 -12.41
CA GLU A 65 -4.92 -4.42 -11.75
C GLU A 65 -6.38 -4.76 -12.11
N ALA A 66 -6.65 -5.18 -13.34
CA ALA A 66 -8.00 -5.60 -13.76
C ALA A 66 -8.39 -6.93 -13.10
N ASN A 67 -7.43 -7.84 -12.93
CA ASN A 67 -7.60 -9.12 -12.28
C ASN A 67 -7.44 -9.04 -10.75
N ALA A 68 -7.16 -7.86 -10.18
CA ALA A 68 -7.11 -7.66 -8.73
C ALA A 68 -8.42 -8.06 -8.05
N ASN A 69 -9.56 -7.83 -8.69
CA ASN A 69 -10.87 -8.31 -8.23
C ASN A 69 -11.00 -9.84 -8.25
N GLU A 70 -10.24 -10.54 -9.10
CA GLU A 70 -10.21 -12.00 -9.15
C GLU A 70 -9.26 -12.55 -8.08
N HIS A 71 -8.12 -11.90 -7.84
CA HIS A 71 -7.22 -12.21 -6.74
C HIS A 71 -7.87 -11.99 -5.37
N GLU A 72 -8.63 -10.91 -5.21
CA GLU A 72 -9.44 -10.64 -4.01
C GLU A 72 -10.46 -11.76 -3.77
N LYS A 73 -11.15 -12.25 -4.83
CA LYS A 73 -12.05 -13.41 -4.71
C LYS A 73 -11.33 -14.69 -4.29
N TYR A 74 -10.09 -14.92 -4.73
CA TYR A 74 -9.33 -16.08 -4.27
C TYR A 74 -8.98 -15.99 -2.78
N LEU A 75 -8.64 -14.80 -2.28
CA LEU A 75 -8.42 -14.58 -0.86
C LEU A 75 -9.72 -14.71 -0.05
N GLU A 76 -10.85 -14.19 -0.55
CA GLU A 76 -12.18 -14.38 0.06
C GLU A 76 -12.57 -15.86 0.18
N ILE A 77 -12.20 -16.70 -0.79
CA ILE A 77 -12.44 -18.16 -0.72
C ILE A 77 -11.64 -18.78 0.42
N TYR A 78 -10.38 -18.37 0.61
CA TYR A 78 -9.58 -18.83 1.74
C TYR A 78 -10.16 -18.35 3.07
N ASP A 79 -10.57 -17.09 3.17
CA ASP A 79 -11.22 -16.54 4.37
C ASP A 79 -12.48 -17.31 4.75
N GLU A 80 -13.35 -17.60 3.78
CA GLU A 80 -14.56 -18.39 4.05
C GLU A 80 -14.22 -19.83 4.43
N LYS A 81 -13.18 -20.42 3.83
CA LYS A 81 -12.69 -21.76 4.22
C LYS A 81 -12.16 -21.77 5.65
N MET A 82 -11.34 -20.78 6.05
CA MET A 82 -10.81 -20.66 7.40
C MET A 82 -11.94 -20.54 8.42
N LYS A 83 -12.94 -19.72 8.14
CA LYS A 83 -14.12 -19.56 8.99
C LYS A 83 -14.94 -20.84 9.13
N ILE A 84 -15.13 -21.61 8.06
CA ILE A 84 -15.81 -22.92 8.11
C ILE A 84 -15.02 -23.88 9.00
N GLN A 85 -13.71 -23.97 8.82
CA GLN A 85 -12.84 -24.84 9.62
C GLN A 85 -12.81 -24.44 11.10
N GLU A 86 -12.79 -23.14 11.41
CA GLU A 86 -12.88 -22.64 12.79
C GLU A 86 -14.22 -23.00 13.45
N GLN A 87 -15.32 -22.89 12.71
CA GLN A 87 -16.65 -23.30 13.18
C GLN A 87 -16.73 -24.82 13.40
N GLU A 88 -16.13 -25.61 12.51
CA GLU A 88 -16.06 -27.06 12.63
C GLU A 88 -15.28 -27.47 13.89
N ILE A 89 -14.11 -26.88 14.12
CA ILE A 89 -13.32 -27.08 15.36
C ILE A 89 -14.14 -26.71 16.60
N ALA A 90 -14.86 -25.58 16.56
CA ALA A 90 -15.68 -25.15 17.69
C ALA A 90 -16.81 -26.16 18.01
N ASN A 91 -17.48 -26.66 16.97
CA ASN A 91 -18.53 -27.68 17.11
C ASN A 91 -17.96 -29.01 17.65
N ILE A 92 -16.83 -29.47 17.11
CA ILE A 92 -16.17 -30.69 17.61
C ILE A 92 -15.77 -30.54 19.08
N LYS A 93 -15.24 -29.36 19.48
CA LYS A 93 -14.92 -29.08 20.89
C LYS A 93 -16.15 -29.11 21.81
N GLU A 94 -17.29 -28.61 21.35
CA GLU A 94 -18.55 -28.69 22.11
C GLU A 94 -18.99 -30.16 22.27
N GLN A 95 -18.90 -30.97 21.22
CA GLN A 95 -19.21 -32.40 21.28
C GLN A 95 -18.26 -33.16 22.21
N ILE A 96 -16.96 -32.85 22.20
CA ILE A 96 -15.98 -33.41 23.15
C ILE A 96 -16.38 -33.03 24.58
N SER A 97 -16.76 -31.77 24.83
CA SER A 97 -17.17 -31.35 26.17
C SER A 97 -18.42 -32.07 26.67
N ILE A 98 -19.38 -32.38 25.79
CA ILE A 98 -20.57 -33.17 26.14
C ILE A 98 -20.15 -34.60 26.49
N LEU A 99 -19.33 -35.24 25.64
CA LEU A 99 -18.83 -36.60 25.88
C LEU A 99 -18.02 -36.70 27.18
N ASP A 100 -17.15 -35.73 27.47
CA ASP A 100 -16.35 -35.72 28.69
C ASP A 100 -17.25 -35.62 29.96
N ASN A 101 -18.36 -34.89 29.89
CA ASN A 101 -19.35 -34.84 30.97
C ASN A 101 -20.10 -36.17 31.12
N ASP A 102 -20.55 -36.75 30.00
CA ASP A 102 -21.25 -38.05 30.00
C ASP A 102 -20.34 -39.17 30.55
N ILE A 103 -19.05 -39.16 30.18
CA ILE A 103 -18.02 -40.06 30.71
C ILE A 103 -17.89 -39.90 32.23
N ALA A 104 -17.81 -38.66 32.73
CA ALA A 104 -17.70 -38.40 34.17
C ALA A 104 -18.91 -38.92 34.94
N ASP A 105 -20.13 -38.67 34.44
CA ASP A 105 -21.37 -39.17 35.05
C ASP A 105 -21.43 -40.71 35.04
N LEU A 106 -21.01 -41.33 33.95
CA LEU A 106 -20.96 -42.78 33.80
C LEU A 106 -19.92 -43.43 34.73
N GLU A 107 -18.76 -42.80 34.93
CA GLU A 107 -17.74 -43.26 35.88
C GLU A 107 -18.26 -43.28 37.32
N VAL A 108 -19.01 -42.24 37.72
CA VAL A 108 -19.68 -42.20 39.04
C VAL A 108 -20.70 -43.33 39.16
N LYS A 109 -21.55 -43.52 38.15
CA LYS A 109 -22.58 -44.58 38.13
C LYS A 109 -21.96 -45.98 38.20
N ILE A 110 -20.86 -46.22 37.49
CA ILE A 110 -20.10 -47.47 37.53
C ILE A 110 -19.51 -47.69 38.93
N ALA A 111 -18.95 -46.66 39.55
CA ALA A 111 -18.39 -46.76 40.89
C ALA A 111 -19.45 -47.16 41.93
N ASP A 112 -20.66 -46.59 41.84
CA ASP A 112 -21.76 -46.94 42.74
C ASP A 112 -22.31 -48.35 42.48
N LYS A 113 -22.53 -48.73 41.21
CA LYS A 113 -22.90 -50.11 40.85
C LYS A 113 -21.85 -51.13 41.30
N GLN A 114 -20.56 -50.81 41.22
CA GLN A 114 -19.49 -51.67 41.69
C GLN A 114 -19.61 -51.91 43.20
N LYS A 115 -19.87 -50.87 44.00
CA LYS A 115 -20.11 -51.01 45.45
C LYS A 115 -21.30 -51.92 45.75
N GLU A 116 -22.39 -51.81 44.99
CA GLU A 116 -23.57 -52.67 45.16
C GLU A 116 -23.28 -54.14 44.82
N VAL A 117 -22.54 -54.38 43.73
CA VAL A 117 -22.08 -55.73 43.35
C VAL A 117 -21.17 -56.31 44.42
N ASP A 118 -20.21 -55.54 44.92
CA ASP A 118 -19.27 -55.99 45.94
C ASP A 118 -20.00 -56.35 47.24
N ALA A 119 -20.98 -55.52 47.65
CA ALA A 119 -21.83 -55.80 48.80
C ALA A 119 -22.68 -57.07 48.58
N GLY A 120 -23.24 -57.27 47.39
CA GLY A 120 -24.00 -58.47 47.03
C GLY A 120 -23.13 -59.74 47.04
N ILE A 121 -21.90 -59.65 46.53
CA ILE A 121 -20.93 -60.76 46.59
C ILE A 121 -20.61 -61.14 48.05
N GLU A 122 -20.43 -60.16 48.94
CA GLU A 122 -20.18 -60.44 50.36
C GLU A 122 -21.38 -61.12 51.03
N GLN A 123 -22.61 -60.70 50.74
CA GLN A 123 -23.82 -61.40 51.22
C GLN A 123 -23.88 -62.83 50.70
N PHE A 124 -23.62 -63.03 49.42
CA PHE A 124 -23.59 -64.35 48.79
C PHE A 124 -22.51 -65.26 49.43
N LYS A 125 -21.30 -64.74 49.70
CA LYS A 125 -20.24 -65.47 50.42
C LYS A 125 -20.67 -65.90 51.81
N GLN A 126 -21.31 -65.01 52.57
CA GLN A 126 -21.84 -65.34 53.90
C GLN A 126 -22.89 -66.44 53.81
N ARG A 127 -23.78 -66.38 52.82
CA ARG A 127 -24.81 -67.39 52.59
C ARG A 127 -24.22 -68.76 52.23
N LEU A 128 -23.24 -68.79 51.31
CA LEU A 128 -22.51 -70.01 50.93
C LEU A 128 -21.79 -70.64 52.12
N ARG A 129 -21.17 -69.82 52.97
CA ARG A 129 -20.50 -70.29 54.19
C ARG A 129 -21.48 -70.97 55.14
N VAL A 130 -22.65 -70.38 55.37
CA VAL A 130 -23.69 -70.99 56.20
C VAL A 130 -24.13 -72.32 55.59
N MET A 131 -24.44 -72.36 54.30
CA MET A 131 -24.83 -73.58 53.59
C MET A 131 -23.80 -74.70 53.76
N TYR A 132 -22.51 -74.38 53.60
CA TYR A 132 -21.41 -75.31 53.81
C TYR A 132 -21.31 -75.81 55.26
N MET A 133 -21.40 -74.91 56.25
CA MET A 133 -21.33 -75.26 57.67
C MET A 133 -22.50 -76.13 58.14
N THR A 134 -23.70 -75.97 57.55
CA THR A 134 -24.88 -76.80 57.86
C THR A 134 -24.86 -78.20 57.23
N GLY A 135 -24.01 -78.45 56.22
CA GLY A 135 -23.89 -79.75 55.56
C GLY A 135 -25.07 -80.11 54.63
N ASN A 136 -24.79 -80.95 53.62
CA ASN A 136 -25.79 -81.37 52.60
C ASN A 136 -26.93 -82.23 53.16
N ASP A 137 -26.74 -82.85 54.33
CA ASP A 137 -27.75 -83.69 54.99
C ASP A 137 -28.85 -82.86 55.67
N SER A 138 -28.70 -81.53 55.77
CA SER A 138 -29.58 -80.63 56.52
C SER A 138 -31.04 -80.68 56.07
N ILE A 139 -31.34 -80.66 54.76
CA ILE A 139 -32.73 -80.62 54.27
C ILE A 139 -33.43 -81.98 54.50
N ALA A 140 -32.75 -83.09 54.18
CA ALA A 140 -33.30 -84.42 54.39
C ALA A 140 -33.45 -84.75 55.88
N SER A 141 -32.45 -84.41 56.72
CA SER A 141 -32.51 -84.60 58.17
C SER A 141 -33.53 -83.68 58.86
N MET A 142 -33.71 -82.45 58.37
CA MET A 142 -34.72 -81.51 58.86
C MET A 142 -36.15 -81.98 58.57
N LEU A 143 -36.37 -82.67 57.44
CA LEU A 143 -37.65 -83.30 57.11
C LEU A 143 -37.88 -84.65 57.83
N VAL A 144 -36.82 -85.41 58.12
CA VAL A 144 -36.91 -86.71 58.82
C VAL A 144 -37.10 -86.54 60.35
N GLY A 145 -36.65 -85.43 60.93
CA GLY A 145 -36.80 -85.10 62.35
C GLY A 145 -38.11 -84.39 62.74
N SER A 146 -39.15 -84.47 61.91
CA SER A 146 -40.45 -83.82 62.14
C SER A 146 -41.39 -84.64 63.03
N THR A 147 -42.13 -84.00 63.94
CA THR A 147 -42.99 -84.71 64.91
C THR A 147 -44.40 -85.03 64.38
N ASP A 148 -44.89 -84.30 63.37
CA ASP A 148 -46.20 -84.51 62.76
C ASP A 148 -46.30 -83.98 61.31
N PHE A 149 -47.43 -84.23 60.64
CA PHE A 149 -47.67 -83.84 59.24
C PHE A 149 -47.66 -82.32 59.02
N TYR A 150 -48.10 -81.52 60.00
CA TYR A 150 -48.08 -80.06 59.89
C TYR A 150 -46.66 -79.51 60.04
N ASP A 151 -45.84 -80.12 60.90
CA ASP A 151 -44.41 -79.81 61.05
C ASP A 151 -43.63 -80.13 59.76
N ILE A 152 -43.95 -81.25 59.07
CA ILE A 152 -43.38 -81.56 57.74
C ILE A 152 -43.74 -80.48 56.71
N LEU A 153 -45.01 -80.06 56.64
CA LEU A 153 -45.48 -79.03 55.72
C LEU A 153 -44.83 -77.67 55.99
N ALA A 154 -44.73 -77.26 57.25
CA ALA A 154 -44.10 -76.00 57.65
C ALA A 154 -42.59 -75.99 57.34
N ARG A 155 -41.88 -77.09 57.60
CA ARG A 155 -40.46 -77.24 57.26
C ARG A 155 -40.23 -77.30 55.75
N THR A 156 -41.12 -77.95 55.00
CA THR A 156 -41.08 -77.96 53.53
C THR A 156 -41.29 -76.55 52.97
N GLU A 157 -42.24 -75.79 53.52
CA GLU A 157 -42.46 -74.39 53.15
C GLU A 157 -41.24 -73.51 53.47
N LEU A 158 -40.61 -73.70 54.63
CA LEU A 158 -39.38 -72.99 55.00
C LEU A 158 -38.23 -73.26 54.03
N VAL A 159 -38.00 -74.53 53.68
CA VAL A 159 -36.97 -74.92 52.70
C VAL A 159 -37.25 -74.28 51.33
N GLN A 160 -38.50 -74.28 50.88
CA GLN A 160 -38.88 -73.62 49.63
C GLN A 160 -38.69 -72.10 49.68
N ARG A 161 -39.05 -71.43 50.78
CA ARG A 161 -38.84 -69.99 50.94
C ARG A 161 -37.35 -69.63 50.91
N VAL A 162 -36.52 -70.42 51.58
CA VAL A 162 -35.05 -70.24 51.60
C VAL A 162 -34.46 -70.44 50.20
N SER A 163 -34.85 -71.51 49.49
CA SER A 163 -34.35 -71.76 48.13
C SER A 163 -34.79 -70.67 47.14
N ARG A 164 -36.02 -70.15 47.26
CA ARG A 164 -36.47 -69.01 46.45
C ARG A 164 -35.63 -67.77 46.74
N HIS A 165 -35.41 -67.44 48.00
CA HIS A 165 -34.59 -66.29 48.39
C HIS A 165 -33.15 -66.40 47.87
N ASP A 166 -32.55 -67.59 47.91
CA ASP A 166 -31.20 -67.82 47.37
C ASP A 166 -31.16 -67.65 45.85
N ASN A 167 -32.16 -68.15 45.12
CA ASN A 167 -32.27 -67.94 43.68
C ASN A 167 -32.48 -66.45 43.36
N ASP A 168 -33.39 -65.77 44.07
CA ASP A 168 -33.65 -64.33 43.89
C ASP A 168 -32.37 -63.50 44.14
N MET A 169 -31.58 -63.85 45.17
CA MET A 169 -30.30 -63.19 45.47
C MET A 169 -29.27 -63.38 44.36
N ILE A 170 -29.16 -64.61 43.82
CA ILE A 170 -28.26 -64.93 42.70
C ILE A 170 -28.70 -64.17 41.43
N ASP A 171 -30.00 -64.17 41.14
CA ASP A 171 -30.57 -63.49 39.98
C ASP A 171 -30.36 -61.97 40.08
N GLU A 172 -30.61 -61.36 41.25
CA GLU A 172 -30.35 -59.95 41.49
C GLU A 172 -28.87 -59.61 41.31
N LEU A 173 -27.96 -60.43 41.86
CA LEU A 173 -26.52 -60.22 41.73
C LEU A 173 -26.06 -60.35 40.27
N ASN A 174 -26.54 -61.36 39.54
CA ASN A 174 -26.24 -61.55 38.12
C ASN A 174 -26.75 -60.38 37.27
N ASN A 175 -27.93 -59.84 37.58
CA ASN A 175 -28.48 -58.66 36.92
C ASN A 175 -27.63 -57.42 37.18
N LYS A 176 -27.17 -57.20 38.43
CA LYS A 176 -26.27 -56.10 38.78
C LYS A 176 -24.91 -56.22 38.08
N ILE A 177 -24.31 -57.42 38.06
CA ILE A 177 -23.06 -57.68 37.33
C ILE A 177 -23.23 -57.40 35.84
N SER A 178 -24.33 -57.85 35.23
CA SER A 178 -24.62 -57.64 33.81
C SER A 178 -24.81 -56.14 33.51
N ALA A 179 -25.55 -55.42 34.34
CA ALA A 179 -25.77 -53.98 34.21
C ALA A 179 -24.50 -53.15 34.45
N LEU A 180 -23.58 -53.61 35.31
CA LEU A 180 -22.27 -53.00 35.51
C LEU A 180 -21.36 -53.23 34.29
N ASN A 181 -21.35 -54.43 33.74
CA ASN A 181 -20.56 -54.75 32.54
C ASN A 181 -21.06 -53.99 31.31
N ALA A 182 -22.37 -53.79 31.18
CA ALA A 182 -22.97 -52.96 30.12
C ALA A 182 -22.50 -51.51 30.22
N ASP A 183 -22.61 -50.89 31.41
CA ASP A 183 -22.13 -49.51 31.62
C ASP A 183 -20.60 -49.41 31.40
N LYS A 184 -19.80 -50.40 31.82
CA LYS A 184 -18.35 -50.41 31.55
C LYS A 184 -18.04 -50.48 30.05
N ALA A 185 -18.80 -51.25 29.28
CA ALA A 185 -18.64 -51.29 27.83
C ALA A 185 -19.03 -49.96 27.16
N GLU A 186 -20.09 -49.32 27.64
CA GLU A 186 -20.51 -47.98 27.21
C GLU A 186 -19.45 -46.91 27.54
N LEU A 187 -18.78 -47.01 28.69
CA LEU A 187 -17.69 -46.12 29.08
C LEU A 187 -16.51 -46.22 28.11
N GLU A 188 -16.07 -47.44 27.82
CA GLU A 188 -14.95 -47.66 26.88
C GLU A 188 -15.31 -47.15 25.48
N GLN A 189 -16.55 -47.35 25.03
CA GLN A 189 -17.01 -46.80 23.76
C GLN A 189 -17.03 -45.26 23.76
N SER A 190 -17.54 -44.64 24.83
CA SER A 190 -17.60 -43.18 24.95
C SER A 190 -16.21 -42.55 24.98
N LYS A 191 -15.24 -43.20 25.66
CA LYS A 191 -13.83 -42.79 25.66
C LYS A 191 -13.21 -42.87 24.27
N LEU A 192 -13.47 -43.96 23.54
CA LEU A 192 -13.02 -44.11 22.17
C LEU A 192 -13.61 -43.05 21.25
N ASP A 193 -14.90 -42.74 21.39
CA ASP A 193 -15.57 -41.71 20.61
C ASP A 193 -14.98 -40.31 20.89
N ALA A 194 -14.66 -40.01 22.16
CA ALA A 194 -14.00 -38.77 22.54
C ALA A 194 -12.57 -38.67 21.97
N GLU A 195 -11.79 -39.77 21.98
CA GLU A 195 -10.47 -39.82 21.35
C GLU A 195 -10.55 -39.62 19.83
N ASN A 196 -11.50 -40.27 19.17
CA ASN A 196 -11.72 -40.10 17.73
C ASN A 196 -12.07 -38.65 17.38
N LYS A 197 -12.91 -37.98 18.18
CA LYS A 197 -13.24 -36.56 17.98
C LYS A 197 -12.05 -35.63 18.24
N LYS A 198 -11.20 -35.95 19.21
CA LYS A 198 -9.95 -35.22 19.44
C LYS A 198 -9.03 -35.32 18.21
N ALA A 199 -8.88 -36.52 17.64
CA ALA A 199 -8.12 -36.73 16.42
C ALA A 199 -8.73 -36.00 15.21
N GLU A 200 -10.07 -35.98 15.10
CA GLU A 200 -10.80 -35.22 14.07
C GLU A 200 -10.51 -33.71 14.18
N ALA A 201 -10.57 -33.14 15.39
CA ALA A 201 -10.24 -31.73 15.64
C ALA A 201 -8.77 -31.39 15.32
N GLU A 202 -7.84 -32.29 15.65
CA GLU A 202 -6.42 -32.14 15.30
C GLU A 202 -6.20 -32.14 13.78
N GLY A 203 -6.93 -32.99 13.04
CA GLY A 203 -6.92 -33.00 11.58
C GLY A 203 -7.41 -31.68 10.99
N VAL A 204 -8.57 -31.19 11.43
CA VAL A 204 -9.12 -29.91 10.96
C VAL A 204 -8.21 -28.73 11.31
N LEU A 205 -7.57 -28.77 12.48
CA LEU A 205 -6.59 -27.76 12.88
C LEU A 205 -5.36 -27.74 11.96
N ALA A 206 -4.85 -28.90 11.56
CA ALA A 206 -3.74 -28.99 10.60
C ALA A 206 -4.14 -28.41 9.23
N ASP A 207 -5.34 -28.77 8.74
CA ASP A 207 -5.88 -28.23 7.49
C ASP A 207 -6.10 -26.71 7.54
N LEU A 208 -6.49 -26.19 8.72
CA LEU A 208 -6.63 -24.75 8.96
C LEU A 208 -5.28 -24.04 8.89
N GLN A 209 -4.24 -24.59 9.56
CA GLN A 209 -2.88 -24.05 9.49
C GLN A 209 -2.33 -24.04 8.07
N GLU A 210 -2.57 -25.09 7.30
CA GLU A 210 -2.20 -25.13 5.88
C GLU A 210 -2.97 -24.07 5.06
N THR A 211 -4.25 -23.86 5.37
CA THR A 211 -5.08 -22.85 4.71
C THR A 211 -4.57 -21.43 5.00
N TYR A 212 -4.21 -21.11 6.25
CA TYR A 212 -3.57 -19.84 6.60
C TYR A 212 -2.26 -19.62 5.84
N LYS A 213 -1.41 -20.64 5.78
CA LYS A 213 -0.14 -20.58 5.05
C LYS A 213 -0.37 -20.32 3.55
N ASN A 214 -1.25 -21.08 2.92
CA ASN A 214 -1.55 -20.93 1.50
C ASN A 214 -2.16 -19.55 1.19
N HIS A 215 -2.99 -19.03 2.09
CA HIS A 215 -3.54 -17.68 1.98
C HIS A 215 -2.42 -16.62 2.00
N GLU A 216 -1.50 -16.70 2.96
CA GLU A 216 -0.36 -15.77 3.06
C GLU A 216 0.59 -15.86 1.86
N GLU A 217 0.97 -17.07 1.45
CA GLU A 217 1.85 -17.28 0.30
C GLU A 217 1.21 -16.75 -1.00
N THR A 218 -0.09 -16.98 -1.18
CA THR A 218 -0.84 -16.48 -2.34
C THR A 218 -0.86 -14.95 -2.36
N LYS A 219 -1.17 -14.32 -1.22
CA LYS A 219 -1.18 -12.87 -1.07
C LYS A 219 0.20 -12.28 -1.36
N ALA A 220 1.25 -12.82 -0.73
CA ALA A 220 2.62 -12.37 -0.90
C ALA A 220 3.09 -12.51 -2.35
N TRP A 221 2.71 -13.59 -3.03
CA TRP A 221 3.03 -13.80 -4.44
C TRP A 221 2.43 -12.70 -5.33
N TYR A 222 1.14 -12.36 -5.14
CA TYR A 222 0.49 -11.30 -5.91
C TYR A 222 1.09 -9.92 -5.61
N GLU A 223 1.37 -9.61 -4.34
CA GLU A 223 1.98 -8.34 -3.93
C GLU A 223 3.39 -8.18 -4.49
N ALA A 224 4.21 -9.24 -4.44
CA ALA A 224 5.56 -9.24 -4.99
C ALA A 224 5.56 -9.04 -6.51
N GLN A 225 4.64 -9.69 -7.22
CA GLN A 225 4.51 -9.56 -8.68
C GLN A 225 4.10 -8.14 -9.08
N ALA A 226 3.11 -7.56 -8.41
CA ALA A 226 2.69 -6.18 -8.66
C ALA A 226 3.81 -5.17 -8.33
N GLU A 227 4.60 -5.44 -7.29
CA GLU A 227 5.72 -4.59 -6.92
C GLU A 227 6.88 -4.68 -7.91
N ALA A 228 7.21 -5.87 -8.41
CA ALA A 228 8.20 -6.05 -9.46
C ALA A 228 7.84 -5.26 -10.73
N ASP A 229 6.57 -5.32 -11.16
CA ASP A 229 6.10 -4.58 -12.34
C ASP A 229 6.13 -3.06 -12.10
N ARG A 230 5.80 -2.60 -10.88
CA ARG A 230 5.91 -1.18 -10.49
C ARG A 230 7.35 -0.70 -10.49
N GLN A 231 8.28 -1.47 -9.92
CA GLN A 231 9.70 -1.14 -9.91
C GLN A 231 10.26 -1.08 -11.33
N ARG A 232 9.94 -2.06 -12.18
CA ARG A 232 10.37 -2.05 -13.57
C ARG A 232 9.86 -0.82 -14.31
N THR A 233 8.60 -0.44 -14.11
CA THR A 233 8.03 0.78 -14.71
C THR A 233 8.77 2.03 -14.24
N ALA A 234 9.08 2.14 -12.94
CA ALA A 234 9.82 3.27 -12.39
C ALA A 234 11.28 3.34 -12.90
N GLU A 235 11.96 2.20 -13.05
CA GLU A 235 13.28 2.11 -13.67
C GLU A 235 13.24 2.61 -15.12
N MET A 236 12.24 2.18 -15.89
CA MET A 236 12.07 2.60 -17.28
C MET A 236 11.77 4.10 -17.41
N ASP A 237 11.01 4.68 -16.48
CA ASP A 237 10.77 6.13 -16.43
C ASP A 237 12.06 6.90 -16.11
N ALA A 238 12.90 6.39 -15.21
CA ALA A 238 14.20 6.97 -14.91
C ALA A 238 15.18 6.87 -16.10
N GLU A 239 15.24 5.71 -16.77
CA GLU A 239 16.03 5.52 -17.99
C GLU A 239 15.55 6.45 -19.11
N GLN A 240 14.24 6.62 -19.27
CA GLN A 240 13.69 7.54 -20.26
C GLN A 240 14.09 9.00 -19.96
N ALA A 241 14.03 9.41 -18.70
CA ALA A 241 14.44 10.75 -18.29
C ALA A 241 15.93 11.02 -18.55
N ASP A 242 16.80 10.04 -18.28
CA ASP A 242 18.24 10.13 -18.56
C ASP A 242 18.51 10.25 -20.07
N TYR A 243 17.85 9.44 -20.91
CA TYR A 243 17.97 9.58 -22.37
C TYR A 243 17.46 10.94 -22.88
N GLU A 244 16.38 11.47 -22.31
CA GLU A 244 15.87 12.80 -22.64
C GLU A 244 16.87 13.91 -22.25
N GLU A 245 17.49 13.81 -21.07
CA GLU A 245 18.52 14.76 -20.63
C GLU A 245 19.75 14.70 -21.54
N GLN A 246 20.24 13.50 -21.87
CA GLN A 246 21.36 13.31 -22.80
C GLN A 246 21.06 13.91 -24.18
N LEU A 247 19.83 13.72 -24.70
CA LEU A 247 19.42 14.30 -25.98
C LEU A 247 19.34 15.82 -25.92
N GLN A 248 18.80 16.39 -24.84
CA GLN A 248 18.76 17.84 -24.66
C GLN A 248 20.14 18.47 -24.53
N ASP A 249 21.04 17.84 -23.76
CA ASP A 249 22.43 18.29 -23.64
C ASP A 249 23.15 18.23 -24.99
N PHE A 250 22.91 17.17 -25.76
CA PHE A 250 23.45 17.04 -27.11
C PHE A 250 22.94 18.15 -28.05
N ILE A 251 21.63 18.41 -28.07
CA ILE A 251 21.03 19.48 -28.87
C ILE A 251 21.58 20.86 -28.45
N ARG A 252 21.70 21.11 -27.15
CA ARG A 252 22.26 22.37 -26.62
C ARG A 252 23.69 22.57 -27.11
N LYS A 253 24.56 21.57 -26.97
CA LYS A 253 25.95 21.66 -27.44
C LYS A 253 26.03 21.94 -28.95
N GLN A 254 25.13 21.34 -29.74
CA GLN A 254 25.03 21.62 -31.18
C GLN A 254 24.60 23.07 -31.46
N GLN A 255 23.63 23.60 -30.71
CA GLN A 255 23.19 25.00 -30.85
C GLN A 255 24.31 25.98 -30.49
N GLU A 256 25.02 25.74 -29.38
CA GLU A 256 26.16 26.56 -28.95
C GLU A 256 27.29 26.55 -29.99
N GLU A 257 27.61 25.38 -30.56
CA GLU A 257 28.64 25.28 -31.60
C GLU A 257 28.23 26.02 -32.89
N LEU A 258 26.94 25.95 -33.26
CA LEU A 258 26.38 26.65 -34.41
C LEU A 258 26.41 28.17 -34.20
N GLU A 259 26.02 28.64 -33.02
CA GLU A 259 26.09 30.06 -32.68
C GLU A 259 27.52 30.58 -32.71
N ARG A 260 28.48 29.81 -32.16
CA ARG A 260 29.91 30.15 -32.25
C ARG A 260 30.36 30.31 -33.70
N LYS A 261 30.03 29.36 -34.58
CA LYS A 261 30.36 29.42 -36.01
C LYS A 261 29.72 30.63 -36.70
N ARG A 262 28.46 30.95 -36.37
CA ARG A 262 27.75 32.14 -36.90
C ARG A 262 28.40 33.44 -36.41
N GLU A 263 28.82 33.49 -35.16
CA GLU A 263 29.50 34.66 -34.60
C GLU A 263 30.89 34.86 -35.21
N GLU A 264 31.65 33.79 -35.41
CA GLU A 264 32.92 33.80 -36.14
C GLU A 264 32.73 34.31 -37.58
N GLU A 265 31.70 33.83 -38.28
CA GLU A 265 31.38 34.30 -39.64
C GLU A 265 30.94 35.77 -39.66
N ARG A 266 30.15 36.20 -38.68
CA ARG A 266 29.74 37.61 -38.52
C ARG A 266 30.95 38.50 -38.30
N LYS A 267 31.85 38.13 -37.38
CA LYS A 267 33.10 38.86 -37.12
C LYS A 267 33.97 38.96 -38.38
N ARG A 268 34.05 37.87 -39.16
CA ARG A 268 34.76 37.86 -40.44
C ARG A 268 34.15 38.85 -41.44
N LYS A 269 32.82 38.85 -41.59
CA LYS A 269 32.11 39.78 -42.47
C LYS A 269 32.25 41.24 -42.02
N GLU A 270 32.16 41.52 -40.72
CA GLU A 270 32.39 42.86 -40.16
C GLU A 270 33.82 43.35 -40.39
N GLU A 271 34.81 42.46 -40.25
CA GLU A 271 36.21 42.79 -40.55
C GLU A 271 36.45 43.06 -42.04
N GLU A 272 35.85 42.25 -42.92
CA GLU A 272 35.87 42.47 -44.38
C GLU A 272 35.21 43.81 -44.75
N GLU A 273 34.06 44.14 -44.16
CA GLU A 273 33.37 45.40 -44.41
C GLU A 273 34.15 46.60 -43.87
N ARG A 274 34.76 46.48 -42.68
CA ARG A 274 35.65 47.52 -42.14
C ARG A 274 36.82 47.79 -43.07
N LYS A 275 37.50 46.75 -43.56
CA LYS A 275 38.60 46.88 -44.54
C LYS A 275 38.12 47.55 -45.83
N ARG A 276 36.91 47.23 -46.30
CA ARG A 276 36.32 47.89 -47.48
C ARG A 276 36.06 49.38 -47.24
N ARG A 277 35.51 49.75 -46.08
CA ARG A 277 35.26 51.15 -45.70
C ARG A 277 36.56 51.94 -45.56
N GLU A 278 37.58 51.37 -44.93
CA GLU A 278 38.91 51.98 -44.83
C GLU A 278 39.55 52.19 -46.22
N GLU A 279 39.36 51.24 -47.15
CA GLU A 279 39.83 51.39 -48.53
C GLU A 279 39.03 52.45 -49.32
N GLU A 280 37.71 52.48 -49.17
CA GLU A 280 36.85 53.51 -49.78
C GLU A 280 37.20 54.92 -49.25
N GLU A 281 37.46 55.05 -47.95
CA GLU A 281 37.87 56.32 -47.33
C GLU A 281 39.26 56.76 -47.78
N ARG A 282 40.23 55.85 -47.88
CA ARG A 282 41.55 56.15 -48.46
C ARG A 282 41.44 56.65 -49.90
N LYS A 283 40.60 56.00 -50.72
CA LYS A 283 40.34 56.44 -52.11
C LYS A 283 39.71 57.83 -52.17
N ARG A 284 38.78 58.15 -51.25
CA ARG A 284 38.19 59.49 -51.14
C ARG A 284 39.23 60.55 -50.76
N GLN A 285 40.11 60.24 -49.80
CA GLN A 285 41.18 61.15 -49.39
C GLN A 285 42.17 61.41 -50.52
N GLU A 286 42.59 60.36 -51.24
CA GLU A 286 43.44 60.49 -52.43
C GLU A 286 42.77 61.33 -53.55
N GLU A 287 41.46 61.17 -53.74
CA GLU A 287 40.68 61.96 -54.71
C GLU A 287 40.52 63.43 -54.28
N GLU A 288 40.26 63.69 -53.00
CA GLU A 288 40.18 65.05 -52.46
C GLU A 288 41.54 65.76 -52.54
N GLU A 289 42.63 65.06 -52.24
CA GLU A 289 43.99 65.59 -52.36
C GLU A 289 44.36 65.88 -53.82
N ARG A 290 44.00 65.00 -54.76
CA ARG A 290 44.13 65.26 -56.20
C ARG A 290 43.33 66.50 -56.61
N ARG A 291 42.09 66.65 -56.12
CA ARG A 291 41.26 67.83 -56.41
C ARG A 291 41.87 69.12 -55.86
N ARG A 292 42.46 69.09 -54.66
CA ARG A 292 43.20 70.22 -54.09
C ARG A 292 44.43 70.57 -54.90
N GLN A 293 45.19 69.58 -55.37
CA GLN A 293 46.34 69.82 -56.25
C GLN A 293 45.91 70.40 -57.61
N GLU A 294 44.80 69.94 -58.19
CA GLU A 294 44.23 70.52 -59.40
C GLU A 294 43.73 71.97 -59.18
N GLU A 295 43.08 72.25 -58.05
CA GLU A 295 42.67 73.61 -57.65
C GLU A 295 43.88 74.52 -57.43
N GLU A 296 44.94 74.03 -56.80
CA GLU A 296 46.20 74.75 -56.58
C GLU A 296 46.95 75.00 -57.90
N GLN A 297 46.98 74.02 -58.80
CA GLN A 297 47.55 74.18 -60.14
C GLN A 297 46.77 75.20 -60.97
N LYS A 298 45.43 75.18 -60.92
CA LYS A 298 44.58 76.20 -61.54
C LYS A 298 44.82 77.60 -60.95
N ARG A 299 45.06 77.72 -59.65
CA ARG A 299 45.46 78.98 -59.01
C ARG A 299 46.80 79.50 -59.53
N LEU A 300 47.81 78.63 -59.62
CA LEU A 300 49.14 79.00 -60.14
C LEU A 300 49.10 79.38 -61.63
N GLU A 301 48.26 78.71 -62.44
CA GLU A 301 48.04 79.07 -63.85
C GLU A 301 47.30 80.40 -64.01
N ALA A 302 46.29 80.69 -63.18
CA ALA A 302 45.62 82.00 -63.16
C ALA A 302 46.58 83.13 -62.78
N GLU A 303 47.45 82.89 -61.78
CA GLU A 303 48.49 83.83 -61.34
C GLU A 303 49.56 84.09 -62.42
N ALA A 304 49.94 83.05 -63.20
CA ALA A 304 50.87 83.19 -64.33
C ALA A 304 50.28 83.95 -65.54
N ASN A 305 48.95 83.89 -65.74
CA ASN A 305 48.24 84.54 -66.84
C ASN A 305 47.70 85.95 -66.50
N GLY A 306 47.85 86.40 -65.25
CA GLY A 306 47.41 87.73 -64.81
C GLY A 306 45.92 87.88 -64.56
N GLU A 307 45.21 86.77 -64.29
CA GLU A 307 43.77 86.73 -63.98
C GLU A 307 43.51 86.47 -62.48
N GLU A 308 42.50 87.12 -61.90
CA GLU A 308 42.12 86.97 -60.49
C GLU A 308 41.26 85.71 -60.28
N TYR A 309 41.76 84.75 -59.48
CA TYR A 309 41.07 83.49 -59.18
C TYR A 309 40.01 83.67 -58.08
N VAL A 310 38.76 83.31 -58.37
CA VAL A 310 37.64 83.31 -57.42
C VAL A 310 37.18 81.86 -57.17
N PRO A 311 37.30 81.30 -55.94
CA PRO A 311 36.78 79.98 -55.62
C PRO A 311 35.25 79.96 -55.54
N GLU A 312 34.63 78.90 -56.05
CA GLU A 312 33.18 78.68 -56.00
C GLU A 312 32.81 77.90 -54.72
N GLU A 313 32.15 78.58 -53.76
CA GLU A 313 31.57 77.94 -52.58
C GLU A 313 30.23 77.27 -52.93
N THR A 314 30.06 76.00 -52.52
CA THR A 314 28.73 75.40 -52.36
C THR A 314 28.56 74.88 -50.94
N ALA A 315 27.59 75.48 -50.27
CA ALA A 315 27.02 75.03 -49.01
C ALA A 315 26.08 73.84 -49.25
N ASP A 316 26.03 72.88 -48.33
CA ASP A 316 24.72 72.43 -47.83
C ASP A 316 24.81 71.83 -46.42
N THR A 317 23.71 72.01 -45.71
CA THR A 317 23.49 71.89 -44.28
C THR A 317 22.51 70.74 -44.02
N ALA A 318 22.50 70.24 -42.78
CA ALA A 318 21.31 69.64 -42.14
C ALA A 318 20.88 68.23 -42.66
N GLN A 319 20.22 67.34 -41.91
CA GLN A 319 19.64 67.37 -40.58
C GLN A 319 19.25 65.91 -40.23
N THR A 320 19.49 65.54 -38.97
CA THR A 320 18.59 64.86 -38.00
C THR A 320 17.44 63.96 -38.48
N GLU A 321 17.26 62.83 -37.80
CA GLU A 321 16.11 62.46 -36.94
C GLU A 321 16.32 61.01 -36.43
N SER A 322 16.35 60.77 -35.11
CA SER A 322 15.22 60.36 -34.23
C SER A 322 14.55 59.06 -34.74
N VAL A 323 14.38 58.00 -33.93
CA VAL A 323 13.39 57.89 -32.86
C VAL A 323 13.75 56.73 -31.90
N SER A 324 13.56 57.02 -30.62
CA SER A 324 13.53 56.15 -29.44
C SER A 324 12.21 55.37 -29.33
N SER A 325 12.24 54.18 -28.70
CA SER A 325 11.31 53.72 -27.63
C SER A 325 11.11 52.20 -27.74
N SER A 326 10.89 51.41 -26.69
CA SER A 326 11.03 51.53 -25.24
C SER A 326 10.56 50.17 -24.70
N TYR A 327 11.17 49.73 -23.60
CA TYR A 327 10.73 48.62 -22.76
C TYR A 327 9.38 48.92 -22.07
N ASP A 328 8.56 47.88 -21.87
CA ASP A 328 7.89 47.45 -20.62
C ASP A 328 6.93 46.29 -20.99
N ASP A 329 6.98 45.10 -20.38
CA ASP A 329 6.68 44.73 -19.00
C ASP A 329 5.23 44.98 -18.57
N SER A 330 4.53 43.88 -18.25
CA SER A 330 3.50 43.84 -17.20
C SER A 330 2.99 42.40 -17.00
N SER A 331 3.37 41.84 -15.84
CA SER A 331 2.73 40.77 -15.09
C SER A 331 1.34 41.15 -14.56
N GLU A 332 0.44 40.18 -14.37
CA GLU A 332 -0.73 40.33 -13.47
C GLU A 332 -0.91 39.12 -12.54
N ASP A 333 -1.25 39.48 -11.31
CA ASP A 333 -1.13 38.76 -10.03
C ASP A 333 -2.26 37.77 -9.71
N TYR A 334 -1.91 36.82 -8.84
CA TYR A 334 -2.79 35.92 -8.08
C TYR A 334 -2.84 36.43 -6.62
N ALA A 335 -4.03 36.50 -6.01
CA ALA A 335 -4.20 36.96 -4.62
C ALA A 335 -4.20 35.79 -3.61
N PRO A 336 -3.48 35.85 -2.47
CA PRO A 336 -3.56 34.85 -1.41
C PRO A 336 -4.50 35.30 -0.27
N GLY A 337 -5.45 34.43 0.09
CA GLY A 337 -6.39 34.63 1.19
C GLY A 337 -5.91 34.00 2.51
N THR A 338 -5.43 34.85 3.41
CA THR A 338 -5.50 34.76 4.90
C THR A 338 -5.19 33.43 5.60
N SER A 339 -4.00 33.39 6.21
CA SER A 339 -3.59 32.47 7.28
C SER A 339 -4.37 32.70 8.58
N GLN A 340 -5.43 31.92 8.79
CA GLN A 340 -5.74 31.45 10.14
C GLN A 340 -4.98 30.15 10.34
N GLY A 341 -4.16 30.07 11.39
CA GLY A 341 -3.29 28.92 11.67
C GLY A 341 -4.02 27.57 11.68
N PHE A 342 -3.28 26.47 11.60
CA PHE A 342 -3.85 25.13 11.48
C PHE A 342 -4.58 24.73 12.77
N ILE A 343 -5.76 24.12 12.63
CA ILE A 343 -6.47 23.50 13.75
C ILE A 343 -6.10 22.03 13.87
N TRP A 344 -6.34 21.45 15.04
CA TRP A 344 -6.20 20.02 15.27
C TRP A 344 -7.14 19.21 14.34
N PRO A 345 -6.64 18.18 13.63
CA PRO A 345 -7.39 17.51 12.56
C PRO A 345 -8.41 16.47 13.06
N CYS A 346 -8.39 16.08 14.34
CA CYS A 346 -9.32 15.10 14.92
C CYS A 346 -10.07 15.71 16.13
N PRO A 347 -11.23 16.37 15.94
CA PRO A 347 -11.88 17.17 16.99
C PRO A 347 -12.29 16.36 18.23
N THR A 348 -12.51 15.06 18.08
CA THR A 348 -12.95 14.15 19.16
C THR A 348 -11.81 13.26 19.70
N VAL A 349 -10.60 13.39 19.17
CA VAL A 349 -9.42 12.60 19.55
C VAL A 349 -8.25 13.52 19.83
N LEU A 350 -7.95 13.72 21.11
CA LEU A 350 -6.86 14.61 21.56
C LEU A 350 -5.61 13.85 22.00
N ASN A 351 -5.57 12.52 21.83
CA ASN A 351 -4.42 11.71 22.23
C ASN A 351 -3.52 11.43 21.01
N MET A 352 -2.22 11.63 21.19
CA MET A 352 -1.19 11.37 20.19
C MET A 352 -0.33 10.23 20.68
N THR A 353 -0.22 9.16 19.90
CA THR A 353 0.54 7.97 20.29
C THR A 353 1.95 7.95 19.72
N ASP A 354 2.16 8.58 18.57
CA ASP A 354 3.46 8.62 17.90
C ASP A 354 3.73 10.00 17.29
N GLY A 355 4.98 10.45 17.40
CA GLY A 355 5.40 11.80 17.04
C GLY A 355 6.29 11.84 15.79
N TYR A 356 6.50 13.03 15.25
CA TYR A 356 7.43 13.24 14.12
C TYR A 356 8.88 12.98 14.55
N GLY A 357 9.61 12.14 13.81
CA GLY A 357 11.03 11.87 14.06
C GLY A 357 11.42 10.39 13.97
N ASN A 358 12.63 10.06 14.41
CA ASN A 358 13.15 8.69 14.41
C ASN A 358 12.38 7.79 15.37
N ARG A 359 11.93 6.63 14.89
CA ARG A 359 11.30 5.57 15.68
C ARG A 359 12.26 4.40 15.83
N THR A 360 12.32 3.84 17.03
CA THR A 360 12.95 2.53 17.26
C THR A 360 11.87 1.48 17.12
N ILE A 361 12.01 0.57 16.14
CA ILE A 361 11.18 -0.63 16.01
C ILE A 361 11.89 -1.77 16.74
N ASP A 362 11.40 -2.11 17.94
CA ASP A 362 11.96 -3.14 18.80
C ASP A 362 11.39 -4.53 18.45
N GLU A 363 11.76 -5.07 17.29
CA GLU A 363 11.66 -6.52 17.00
C GLU A 363 12.93 -6.96 16.27
N GLU A 364 13.85 -7.58 17.04
CA GLU A 364 14.96 -8.45 16.59
C GLU A 364 15.80 -8.03 15.36
N GLY A 365 16.05 -6.72 15.19
CA GLY A 365 17.01 -6.23 14.18
C GLY A 365 16.88 -4.74 13.97
N GLY A 366 17.52 -3.95 14.83
CA GLY A 366 17.42 -2.49 14.87
C GLY A 366 17.51 -1.81 13.50
N SER A 367 16.36 -1.34 13.02
CA SER A 367 16.26 -0.34 11.97
C SER A 367 15.49 0.85 12.53
N SER A 368 15.95 2.06 12.25
CA SER A 368 15.20 3.27 12.60
C SER A 368 14.33 3.67 11.41
N ASP A 369 13.01 3.73 11.59
CA ASP A 369 12.11 4.31 10.59
C ASP A 369 11.82 5.79 10.96
N PHE A 370 11.89 6.69 9.99
CA PHE A 370 11.64 8.13 10.22
C PHE A 370 10.16 8.44 10.01
N HIS A 371 9.46 8.76 11.09
CA HIS A 371 8.05 9.13 11.05
C HIS A 371 7.86 10.55 10.53
N LYS A 372 7.17 10.67 9.40
CA LYS A 372 7.00 11.92 8.62
C LYS A 372 5.83 12.80 9.10
N GLY A 373 5.10 12.37 10.12
CA GLY A 373 3.90 13.03 10.63
C GLY A 373 3.70 12.78 12.13
N ILE A 374 2.44 12.86 12.56
CA ILE A 374 1.99 12.46 13.91
C ILE A 374 0.82 11.48 13.78
N ASP A 375 0.71 10.56 14.73
CA ASP A 375 -0.38 9.59 14.77
C ASP A 375 -1.34 9.92 15.92
N ILE A 376 -2.60 10.16 15.57
CA ILE A 376 -3.65 10.63 16.47
C ILE A 376 -4.66 9.50 16.67
N THR A 377 -4.78 9.00 17.91
CA THR A 377 -5.66 7.86 18.22
C THR A 377 -6.08 7.82 19.68
N LYS A 378 -7.26 7.22 19.91
CA LYS A 378 -7.74 6.76 21.22
C LYS A 378 -8.40 5.39 21.05
N PRO A 379 -8.50 4.57 22.11
CA PRO A 379 -9.33 3.37 22.06
C PRO A 379 -10.74 3.67 21.53
N GLY A 380 -11.19 2.89 20.54
CA GLY A 380 -12.51 3.05 19.93
C GLY A 380 -12.70 4.26 19.01
N CYS A 381 -11.62 4.86 18.49
CA CYS A 381 -11.72 6.02 17.58
C CYS A 381 -12.14 5.68 16.12
N ALA A 382 -12.37 4.41 15.79
CA ALA A 382 -12.80 4.03 14.45
C ALA A 382 -14.08 4.77 14.04
N GLY A 383 -14.07 5.39 12.86
CA GLY A 383 -15.20 6.16 12.34
C GLY A 383 -15.37 7.57 12.92
N GLU A 384 -14.52 8.02 13.84
CA GLU A 384 -14.52 9.42 14.32
C GLU A 384 -14.10 10.37 13.17
N PRO A 385 -14.60 11.62 13.14
CA PRO A 385 -14.38 12.53 12.02
C PRO A 385 -12.96 13.08 11.98
N ILE A 386 -12.41 13.16 10.76
CA ILE A 386 -11.20 13.89 10.42
C ILE A 386 -11.63 15.17 9.70
N VAL A 387 -11.08 16.32 10.11
CA VAL A 387 -11.39 17.64 9.55
C VAL A 387 -10.18 18.29 8.90
N ALA A 388 -10.43 19.15 7.90
CA ALA A 388 -9.39 19.96 7.28
C ALA A 388 -8.77 20.92 8.30
N ALA A 389 -7.47 20.79 8.53
CA ALA A 389 -6.71 21.61 9.47
C ALA A 389 -6.61 23.08 9.02
N ALA A 390 -6.73 23.37 7.73
CA ALA A 390 -6.86 24.71 7.17
C ALA A 390 -7.70 24.67 5.88
N SER A 391 -8.19 25.83 5.43
CA SER A 391 -8.91 25.92 4.15
C SER A 391 -7.96 25.68 2.98
N GLY A 392 -8.43 25.08 1.89
CA GLY A 392 -7.59 24.79 0.74
C GLY A 392 -8.30 23.94 -0.31
N THR A 393 -7.52 23.46 -1.28
CA THR A 393 -8.02 22.65 -2.39
C THR A 393 -7.52 21.22 -2.26
N VAL A 394 -8.44 20.26 -2.36
CA VAL A 394 -8.11 18.84 -2.28
C VAL A 394 -7.34 18.42 -3.54
N ILE A 395 -6.09 18.00 -3.39
CA ILE A 395 -5.24 17.52 -4.48
C ILE A 395 -5.13 15.99 -4.52
N THR A 396 -5.50 15.31 -3.45
CA THR A 396 -5.65 13.85 -3.39
C THR A 396 -6.81 13.50 -2.46
N ALA A 397 -7.65 12.54 -2.85
CA ALA A 397 -8.71 11.97 -2.01
C ALA A 397 -9.00 10.54 -2.48
N SER A 398 -8.11 9.63 -2.14
CA SER A 398 -8.20 8.22 -2.54
C SER A 398 -7.13 7.40 -1.83
N ASN A 399 -7.25 6.07 -1.90
CA ASN A 399 -6.07 5.22 -1.75
C ASN A 399 -5.22 5.31 -3.03
N THR A 400 -3.95 5.69 -2.90
CA THR A 400 -3.01 5.74 -4.05
C THR A 400 -2.03 4.57 -4.06
N GLY A 401 -2.29 3.51 -3.28
CA GLY A 401 -1.43 2.33 -3.19
C GLY A 401 -0.14 2.58 -2.41
N ASN A 402 -0.03 3.71 -1.72
CA ASN A 402 1.06 3.99 -0.79
C ASN A 402 0.67 3.57 0.64
N GLY A 403 1.66 3.54 1.55
CA GLY A 403 1.45 3.13 2.94
C GLY A 403 0.37 3.93 3.69
N TYR A 404 -0.06 5.11 3.22
CA TYR A 404 -1.09 5.94 3.88
C TYR A 404 -2.51 5.41 3.76
N GLY A 405 -2.77 4.37 2.95
CA GLY A 405 -4.13 3.87 2.73
C GLY A 405 -5.03 4.92 2.06
N ILE A 406 -6.33 4.93 2.40
CA ILE A 406 -7.24 6.00 1.98
C ILE A 406 -6.78 7.29 2.68
N HIS A 407 -6.40 8.28 1.89
CA HIS A 407 -5.91 9.54 2.42
C HIS A 407 -6.39 10.73 1.61
N VAL A 408 -6.36 11.88 2.26
CA VAL A 408 -6.62 13.18 1.67
C VAL A 408 -5.36 14.02 1.74
N VAL A 409 -5.03 14.74 0.66
CA VAL A 409 -4.00 15.79 0.65
C VAL A 409 -4.65 17.10 0.23
N ILE A 410 -4.43 18.15 1.00
CA ILE A 410 -5.00 19.48 0.77
C ILE A 410 -3.84 20.45 0.53
N ASP A 411 -3.88 21.15 -0.60
CA ASP A 411 -3.02 22.28 -0.91
C ASP A 411 -3.63 23.56 -0.34
N HIS A 412 -2.86 24.27 0.49
CA HIS A 412 -3.29 25.50 1.15
C HIS A 412 -2.74 26.77 0.47
N GLY A 413 -2.01 26.63 -0.63
CA GLY A 413 -1.22 27.72 -1.21
C GLY A 413 0.13 27.90 -0.51
N ASP A 414 0.94 28.84 -1.00
CA ASP A 414 2.27 29.16 -0.46
C ASP A 414 3.20 27.94 -0.26
N LYS A 415 3.00 26.90 -1.10
CA LYS A 415 3.73 25.63 -1.05
C LYS A 415 3.56 24.87 0.28
N ILE A 416 2.42 25.06 0.94
CA ILE A 416 2.03 24.34 2.16
C ILE A 416 0.92 23.33 1.83
N ALA A 417 1.11 22.09 2.24
CA ALA A 417 0.12 21.04 2.10
C ALA A 417 -0.04 20.22 3.38
N THR A 418 -1.24 19.69 3.62
CA THR A 418 -1.49 18.71 4.70
C THR A 418 -1.90 17.36 4.14
N LEU A 419 -1.48 16.29 4.81
CA LEU A 419 -1.91 14.92 4.52
C LEU A 419 -2.66 14.33 5.71
N TYR A 420 -3.72 13.59 5.44
CA TYR A 420 -4.55 12.89 6.42
C TYR A 420 -4.71 11.44 5.96
N GLY A 421 -4.08 10.50 6.67
CA GLY A 421 -3.95 9.09 6.28
C GLY A 421 -4.81 8.12 7.07
N HIS A 422 -4.79 6.87 6.60
CA HIS A 422 -5.43 5.68 7.17
C HIS A 422 -6.95 5.78 7.34
N MET A 423 -7.62 6.60 6.54
CA MET A 423 -9.06 6.79 6.65
C MET A 423 -9.83 5.48 6.39
N SER A 424 -10.98 5.30 7.03
CA SER A 424 -11.95 4.26 6.66
C SER A 424 -12.77 4.66 5.43
N SER A 425 -13.03 5.96 5.27
CA SER A 425 -13.67 6.54 4.08
C SER A 425 -13.34 8.03 3.95
N CYS A 426 -13.43 8.56 2.73
CA CYS A 426 -13.25 9.98 2.41
C CYS A 426 -14.60 10.62 2.03
N CYS A 427 -14.78 11.89 2.38
CA CYS A 427 -16.00 12.67 2.13
C CYS A 427 -15.85 13.73 1.03
N VAL A 428 -14.67 13.82 0.43
CA VAL A 428 -14.28 14.86 -0.53
C VAL A 428 -13.66 14.23 -1.77
N ASN A 429 -13.63 14.99 -2.86
CA ASN A 429 -13.03 14.61 -4.14
C ASN A 429 -11.87 15.55 -4.50
N VAL A 430 -10.99 15.10 -5.39
CA VAL A 430 -9.94 15.96 -5.95
C VAL A 430 -10.57 17.14 -6.68
N GLY A 431 -10.10 18.34 -6.35
CA GLY A 431 -10.61 19.62 -6.85
C GLY A 431 -11.63 20.30 -5.94
N ASP A 432 -12.11 19.63 -4.89
CA ASP A 432 -13.03 20.26 -3.93
C ASP A 432 -12.29 21.34 -3.12
N GLU A 433 -12.89 22.53 -3.03
CA GLU A 433 -12.50 23.54 -2.04
C GLU A 433 -13.09 23.16 -0.68
N VAL A 434 -12.24 23.06 0.34
CA VAL A 434 -12.66 22.77 1.71
C VAL A 434 -12.35 23.94 2.62
N LYS A 435 -13.19 24.13 3.64
CA LYS A 435 -12.96 25.10 4.70
C LYS A 435 -12.27 24.45 5.89
N GLN A 436 -11.46 25.22 6.62
CA GLN A 436 -10.94 24.80 7.93
C GLN A 436 -12.08 24.27 8.82
N GLY A 437 -11.90 23.09 9.41
CA GLY A 437 -12.89 22.41 10.25
C GLY A 437 -13.95 21.59 9.50
N GLN A 438 -13.96 21.63 8.16
CA GLN A 438 -14.84 20.78 7.36
C GLN A 438 -14.42 19.31 7.47
N THR A 439 -15.37 18.41 7.72
CA THR A 439 -15.13 16.96 7.70
C THR A 439 -14.72 16.51 6.31
N ILE A 440 -13.57 15.84 6.22
CA ILE A 440 -12.98 15.35 4.97
C ILE A 440 -12.92 13.82 4.90
N GLY A 441 -13.11 13.14 6.03
CA GLY A 441 -13.15 11.69 6.11
C GLY A 441 -13.32 11.21 7.54
N TYR A 442 -13.12 9.91 7.75
CA TYR A 442 -13.28 9.27 9.05
C TYR A 442 -12.09 8.38 9.36
N ILE A 443 -11.70 8.32 10.64
CA ILE A 443 -10.60 7.50 11.14
C ILE A 443 -10.84 6.03 10.77
N GLY A 444 -9.77 5.34 10.38
CA GLY A 444 -9.77 3.92 10.06
C GLY A 444 -8.38 3.32 10.22
N CYS A 445 -8.15 2.20 9.53
CA CYS A 445 -6.92 1.42 9.59
C CYS A 445 -6.54 0.90 8.18
N THR A 446 -6.71 1.71 7.14
CA THR A 446 -6.34 1.32 5.77
C THR A 446 -4.86 1.59 5.49
N GLY A 447 -4.24 0.83 4.59
CA GLY A 447 -2.80 0.96 4.30
C GLY A 447 -1.92 0.28 5.36
N TYR A 448 -0.71 0.80 5.57
CA TYR A 448 0.24 0.29 6.57
C TYR A 448 -0.04 0.93 7.93
N ALA A 449 -1.05 0.40 8.62
CA ALA A 449 -1.48 0.83 9.94
C ALA A 449 -1.61 -0.37 10.88
N TYR A 450 -1.06 -0.27 12.09
CA TYR A 450 -1.19 -1.31 13.13
C TYR A 450 -2.54 -1.29 13.86
N GLY A 451 -3.27 -0.18 13.76
CA GLY A 451 -4.57 0.01 14.41
C GLY A 451 -5.24 1.30 13.96
N ASN A 452 -6.47 1.53 14.41
CA ASN A 452 -7.23 2.71 14.01
C ASN A 452 -6.57 4.01 14.48
N HIS A 453 -6.20 4.89 13.54
CA HIS A 453 -5.61 6.19 13.83
C HIS A 453 -5.73 7.14 12.63
N CYS A 454 -5.51 8.44 12.85
CA CYS A 454 -5.26 9.40 11.79
C CYS A 454 -3.77 9.71 11.76
N HIS A 455 -3.11 9.38 10.64
CA HIS A 455 -1.76 9.87 10.35
C HIS A 455 -1.84 11.27 9.74
N PHE A 456 -1.20 12.27 10.36
CA PHE A 456 -1.27 13.66 9.95
C PHE A 456 0.11 14.23 9.62
N GLU A 457 0.27 14.82 8.44
CA GLU A 457 1.50 15.50 8.04
C GLU A 457 1.26 16.97 7.68
N VAL A 458 2.29 17.79 7.90
CA VAL A 458 2.40 19.13 7.32
C VAL A 458 3.65 19.16 6.44
N ARG A 459 3.47 19.56 5.17
CA ARG A 459 4.54 19.70 4.19
C ARG A 459 4.73 21.16 3.82
N VAL A 460 5.98 21.63 3.82
CA VAL A 460 6.36 22.98 3.40
C VAL A 460 7.43 22.88 2.33
N ASN A 461 7.22 23.52 1.18
CA ASN A 461 8.10 23.39 0.01
C ASN A 461 8.32 21.91 -0.41
N GLY A 462 7.29 21.07 -0.24
CA GLY A 462 7.36 19.63 -0.53
C GLY A 462 8.11 18.79 0.50
N GLN A 463 8.68 19.40 1.56
CA GLN A 463 9.41 18.69 2.62
C GLN A 463 8.51 18.41 3.83
N HIS A 464 8.65 17.23 4.43
CA HIS A 464 7.93 16.86 5.65
C HIS A 464 8.45 17.67 6.84
N THR A 465 7.55 18.27 7.62
CA THR A 465 7.89 19.07 8.81
C THR A 465 7.16 18.54 10.03
N ASN A 466 7.65 18.83 11.23
CA ASN A 466 6.96 18.45 12.47
C ASN A 466 5.58 19.15 12.54
N PRO A 467 4.46 18.40 12.47
CA PRO A 467 3.11 18.98 12.48
C PRO A 467 2.79 19.77 13.77
N LEU A 468 3.43 19.45 14.89
CA LEU A 468 3.22 20.13 16.18
C LEU A 468 3.72 21.59 16.19
N ASN A 469 4.45 22.03 15.16
CA ASN A 469 4.76 23.44 14.96
C ASN A 469 3.56 24.26 14.43
N TYR A 470 2.50 23.58 13.97
CA TYR A 470 1.36 24.19 13.28
C TYR A 470 0.04 23.92 13.99
N VAL A 471 -0.14 22.73 14.58
CA VAL A 471 -1.36 22.34 15.29
C VAL A 471 -1.11 22.21 16.78
N SER A 472 -2.12 22.56 17.58
CA SER A 472 -2.11 22.33 19.03
C SER A 472 -3.48 21.83 19.49
N MET A 473 -3.49 21.06 20.57
CA MET A 473 -4.70 20.65 21.26
C MET A 473 -5.19 21.86 22.07
N ASN A 474 -6.28 22.49 21.64
CA ASN A 474 -6.90 23.61 22.37
C ASN A 474 -7.81 23.15 23.51
#